data_AF-A0A7X8Z765-F1
#
_entry.id   AF-A0A7X8Z765-F1
#
_cell.length_a   1.000
_cell.length_b   1.000
_cell.length_c   1.000
_cell.angle_alpha   90.00
_cell.angle_beta   90.00
_cell.angle_gamma   90.00
#
_symmetry.space_group_name_H-M   'P 1'
#
loop_
_entity.id
_entity.type
_entity.pdbx_description
1 polymer ?
#
loop_
_entity_poly.entity_id
_entity_poly.type
_entity_poly.pdbx_seq_one_letter_code
_entity_poly.pdbx_strand_id
1 'polypeptide(L)'
;AVADAFALFNLFEGKLEEYNGQLVRAAVEMAKEWRTDRMLRRLEALLLVADKERLLLLSGSGEVIEPDDGVAAIGSGGPYALAAARALRQYTQLSPREIVAAAMAITARICIYTNDQIHIEELEA
;
A
#
# COMPACT_ATOMS: atom_id res chain seq x y z
N ALA A 1 0.39 15.86 4.12
CA ALA A 1 0.84 14.72 3.30
C ALA A 1 2.12 14.10 3.86
N VAL A 2 3.29 14.74 3.76
CA VAL A 2 4.57 14.13 4.21
C VAL A 2 4.60 13.90 5.73
N ALA A 3 4.19 14.88 6.54
CA ALA A 3 4.14 14.75 7.99
C ALA A 3 3.19 13.62 8.45
N ASP A 4 2.05 13.48 7.77
CA ASP A 4 1.06 12.43 8.06
C ASP A 4 1.63 11.05 7.73
N ALA A 5 2.37 10.90 6.63
CA ALA A 5 3.04 9.65 6.26
C ALA A 5 4.07 9.24 7.32
N PHE A 6 4.93 10.16 7.78
CA PHE A 6 5.89 9.87 8.85
C PHE A 6 5.21 9.46 10.16
N ALA A 7 4.11 10.12 10.54
CA ALA A 7 3.36 9.75 11.73
C ALA A 7 2.79 8.32 11.62
N LEU A 8 2.22 7.96 10.47
CA LEU A 8 1.67 6.62 10.23
C LEU A 8 2.77 5.54 10.15
N PHE A 9 3.92 5.84 9.54
CA PHE A 9 5.05 4.92 9.52
C PHE A 9 5.61 4.66 10.91
N ASN A 10 5.86 5.71 11.70
CA ASN A 10 6.34 5.55 13.07
C ASN A 10 5.34 4.79 13.94
N LEU A 11 4.05 5.07 13.77
CA LEU A 11 3.00 4.32 14.47
C LEU A 11 3.01 2.84 14.08
N PHE A 12 3.11 2.53 12.78
CA PHE A 12 3.13 1.15 12.32
C PHE A 12 4.39 0.40 12.75
N GLU A 13 5.56 1.05 12.67
CA GLU A 13 6.85 0.48 13.10
C GLU A 13 6.82 0.13 14.59
N GLY A 14 6.30 1.03 15.43
CA GLY A 14 6.11 0.74 16.86
C GLY A 14 5.19 -0.46 17.12
N LYS A 15 4.10 -0.62 16.35
CA LYS A 15 3.24 -1.81 16.44
C LYS A 15 3.95 -3.06 15.94
N LEU A 16 4.74 -2.96 14.89
CA LEU A 16 5.47 -4.07 14.33
C LEU A 16 6.50 -4.61 15.33
N GLU A 17 7.24 -3.71 16.01
CA GLU A 17 8.14 -4.07 17.10
C GLU A 17 7.39 -4.70 18.29
N GLU A 18 6.31 -4.07 18.76
CA GLU A 18 5.47 -4.56 19.87
C GLU A 18 4.99 -6.00 19.65
N TYR A 19 4.66 -6.35 18.40
CA TYR A 19 4.16 -7.67 18.02
C TYR A 19 5.20 -8.57 17.35
N ASN A 20 6.50 -8.30 17.55
CA ASN A 20 7.61 -9.12 17.07
C ASN A 20 7.53 -9.43 15.56
N GLY A 21 7.22 -8.43 14.74
CA GLY A 21 7.17 -8.56 13.29
C GLY A 21 5.89 -9.19 12.73
N GLN A 22 4.87 -9.49 13.55
CA GLN A 22 3.61 -10.06 13.07
C GLN A 22 2.79 -9.02 12.29
N LEU A 23 2.97 -8.94 10.96
CA LEU A 23 2.37 -7.92 10.10
C LEU A 23 0.86 -7.75 10.29
N VAL A 24 0.10 -8.86 10.20
CA VAL A 24 -1.37 -8.83 10.34
C VAL A 24 -1.80 -8.32 11.71
N ARG A 25 -1.09 -8.72 12.77
CA ARG A 25 -1.41 -8.28 14.13
C ARG A 25 -1.09 -6.80 14.33
N ALA A 26 0.08 -6.36 13.88
CA ALA A 26 0.47 -4.95 13.91
C ALA A 26 -0.51 -4.08 13.12
N ALA A 27 -0.95 -4.53 11.94
CA ALA A 27 -1.94 -3.85 11.11
C ALA A 27 -3.29 -3.68 11.83
N VAL A 28 -3.80 -4.73 12.47
CA VAL A 28 -5.08 -4.68 13.21
C VAL A 28 -4.99 -3.73 14.41
N GLU A 29 -3.90 -3.76 15.17
CA GLU A 29 -3.74 -2.88 16.33
C GLU A 29 -3.49 -1.42 15.92
N MET A 30 -2.73 -1.18 14.85
CA MET A 30 -2.60 0.14 14.24
C MET A 30 -3.97 0.68 13.79
N ALA A 31 -4.76 -0.12 13.08
CA ALA A 31 -6.06 0.30 12.57
C ALA A 31 -7.04 0.70 13.69
N LYS A 32 -7.01 -0.01 14.83
CA LYS A 32 -7.76 0.36 16.04
C LYS A 32 -7.29 1.71 16.57
N GLU A 33 -5.98 1.89 16.74
CA GLU A 33 -5.41 3.13 17.27
C GLU A 33 -5.70 4.33 16.37
N TRP A 34 -5.44 4.19 15.07
CA TRP A 34 -5.71 5.21 14.05
C TRP A 34 -7.18 5.66 14.06
N ARG A 35 -8.13 4.72 14.16
CA ARG A 35 -9.56 5.03 14.23
C ARG A 35 -9.94 5.83 15.49
N THR A 36 -9.29 5.55 16.61
CA THR A 36 -9.60 6.19 17.90
C THR A 36 -8.92 7.53 18.10
N ASP A 37 -7.74 7.73 17.50
CA ASP A 37 -7.00 8.96 17.64
C ASP A 37 -7.71 10.15 16.96
N ARG A 38 -7.90 11.24 17.72
CA ARG A 38 -8.68 12.40 17.28
C ARG A 38 -8.07 13.10 16.06
N MET A 39 -6.74 13.09 15.96
CA MET A 39 -6.00 13.75 14.89
C MET A 39 -5.89 12.81 13.68
N LEU A 40 -5.45 11.56 13.89
CA LEU A 40 -5.16 10.63 12.81
C LEU A 40 -6.42 10.19 12.06
N ARG A 41 -7.57 10.02 12.73
CA ARG A 41 -8.82 9.58 12.07
C ARG A 41 -9.36 10.55 11.01
N ARG A 42 -8.86 11.79 10.97
CA ARG A 42 -9.23 12.80 9.97
C ARG A 42 -8.40 12.70 8.69
N LEU A 43 -7.36 11.87 8.69
CA LEU A 43 -6.58 11.62 7.50
C LEU A 43 -7.40 10.79 6.52
N GLU A 44 -7.56 11.30 5.30
CA GLU A 44 -8.12 10.56 4.16
C GLU A 44 -7.09 9.60 3.53
N ALA A 45 -5.98 9.35 4.23
CA ALA A 45 -4.88 8.53 3.75
C ALA A 45 -5.23 7.04 3.84
N LEU A 46 -4.78 6.30 2.83
CA LEU A 46 -4.66 4.85 2.86
C LEU A 46 -3.18 4.50 3.03
N LEU A 47 -2.90 3.40 3.71
CA LEU A 47 -1.55 2.88 3.89
C LEU A 47 -1.48 1.45 3.35
N LEU A 48 -0.46 1.18 2.53
CA LEU A 48 -0.11 -0.19 2.13
C LEU A 48 1.06 -0.67 2.98
N VAL A 49 0.94 -1.87 3.53
CA VAL A 49 2.01 -2.55 4.27
C VAL A 49 2.15 -3.97 3.71
N ALA A 50 3.38 -4.46 3.62
CA ALA A 50 3.64 -5.78 3.06
C ALA A 50 4.86 -6.44 3.70
N ASP A 51 4.86 -7.76 3.72
CA ASP A 51 6.02 -8.61 3.95
C ASP A 51 6.15 -9.63 2.80
N LYS A 52 6.98 -10.66 2.98
CA LYS A 52 7.20 -11.71 1.97
C LYS A 52 5.95 -12.57 1.70
N GLU A 53 4.98 -12.56 2.62
CA GLU A 53 3.82 -13.46 2.61
C GLU A 53 2.50 -12.71 2.34
N ARG A 54 2.37 -11.47 2.83
CA ARG A 54 1.09 -10.75 2.93
C ARG A 54 1.22 -9.31 2.44
N LEU A 55 0.15 -8.83 1.82
CA LEU A 55 -0.04 -7.43 1.43
C LEU A 55 -1.34 -6.93 2.06
N LEU A 56 -1.30 -5.83 2.80
CA LEU A 56 -2.46 -5.29 3.51
C LEU A 56 -2.66 -3.82 3.18
N LEU A 57 -3.92 -3.43 3.07
CA LEU A 57 -4.37 -2.05 2.96
C LEU A 57 -5.06 -1.64 4.27
N LEU A 58 -4.60 -0.52 4.84
CA LEU A 58 -5.09 0.07 6.08
C LEU A 58 -5.69 1.45 5.81
N SER A 59 -6.69 1.81 6.61
CA SER A 59 -7.35 3.12 6.53
C SER A 59 -7.69 3.69 7.91
N GLY A 60 -7.89 5.01 7.98
CA GLY A 60 -8.28 5.71 9.21
C GLY A 60 -9.69 5.38 9.72
N SER A 61 -10.53 4.69 8.95
CA SER A 61 -11.81 4.12 9.40
C SER A 61 -11.62 2.84 10.24
N GLY A 62 -10.39 2.32 10.31
CA GLY A 62 -10.04 1.10 11.03
C GLY A 62 -10.22 -0.17 10.19
N GLU A 63 -10.23 -0.06 8.86
CA GLU A 63 -10.31 -1.21 7.96
C GLU A 63 -8.91 -1.80 7.73
N VAL A 64 -8.86 -3.13 7.66
CA VAL A 64 -7.68 -3.91 7.28
C VAL A 64 -8.12 -4.87 6.18
N ILE A 65 -7.60 -4.68 4.98
CA ILE A 65 -8.04 -5.41 3.79
C ILE A 65 -6.84 -6.11 3.16
N GLU A 66 -6.97 -7.39 2.90
CA GLU A 66 -6.00 -8.17 2.13
C GLU A 66 -6.56 -8.44 0.73
N PRO A 67 -5.83 -8.10 -0.35
CA PRO A 67 -6.30 -8.37 -1.70
C PRO A 67 -6.09 -9.84 -2.06
N ASP A 68 -7.17 -10.52 -2.48
CA ASP A 68 -7.13 -11.94 -2.88
C ASP A 68 -6.15 -12.24 -4.02
N ASP A 69 -5.88 -11.24 -4.85
CA ASP A 69 -4.97 -11.34 -5.99
C ASP A 69 -3.60 -10.72 -5.73
N GLY A 70 -3.24 -10.42 -4.48
CA GLY A 70 -1.89 -9.95 -4.13
C GLY A 70 -1.46 -8.68 -4.87
N VAL A 71 -2.42 -7.88 -5.37
CA VAL A 71 -2.17 -6.59 -6.02
C VAL A 71 -3.02 -5.53 -5.34
N ALA A 72 -2.37 -4.47 -4.89
CA ALA A 72 -3.04 -3.28 -4.36
C ALA A 72 -2.44 -2.02 -4.97
N ALA A 73 -3.23 -0.95 -5.01
CA ALA A 73 -2.78 0.37 -5.41
C ALA A 73 -3.56 1.44 -4.63
N ILE A 74 -2.89 2.54 -4.31
CA ILE A 74 -3.46 3.71 -3.63
C ILE A 74 -3.05 4.99 -4.35
N GLY A 75 -3.65 6.12 -3.97
CA GLY A 75 -3.38 7.44 -4.57
C GLY A 75 -4.16 7.73 -5.85
N SER A 76 -3.91 8.89 -6.46
CA SER A 76 -4.71 9.43 -7.57
C SER A 76 -4.75 8.52 -8.80
N GLY A 77 -3.66 7.80 -9.07
CA GLY A 77 -3.55 6.84 -10.17
C GLY A 77 -3.99 5.42 -9.81
N GLY A 78 -4.40 5.18 -8.56
CA GLY A 78 -4.61 3.85 -8.00
C GLY A 78 -5.49 2.92 -8.84
N PRO A 79 -6.70 3.34 -9.26
CA PRO A 79 -7.57 2.48 -10.07
C PRO A 79 -6.97 2.05 -11.42
N TYR A 80 -6.20 2.93 -12.08
CA TYR A 80 -5.54 2.61 -13.35
C TYR A 80 -4.36 1.65 -13.14
N ALA A 81 -3.55 1.92 -12.11
CA ALA A 81 -2.41 1.07 -11.75
C ALA A 81 -2.89 -0.34 -11.37
N LEU A 82 -3.95 -0.42 -10.55
CA LEU A 82 -4.56 -1.68 -10.14
C LEU A 82 -5.08 -2.48 -11.33
N ALA A 83 -5.83 -1.84 -12.24
CA ALA A 83 -6.36 -2.51 -13.42
C ALA A 83 -5.25 -3.02 -14.34
N ALA A 84 -4.22 -2.20 -14.60
CA ALA A 84 -3.08 -2.58 -15.42
C ALA A 84 -2.26 -3.72 -14.79
N ALA A 85 -1.93 -3.62 -13.51
CA ALA A 85 -1.16 -4.64 -12.80
C ALA A 85 -1.90 -5.98 -12.74
N ARG A 86 -3.22 -5.97 -12.49
CA ARG A 86 -4.06 -7.18 -12.51
C ARG A 86 -4.07 -7.85 -13.87
N ALA A 87 -4.24 -7.08 -14.94
CA ALA A 87 -4.21 -7.61 -16.30
C ALA A 87 -2.84 -8.21 -16.64
N LEU A 88 -1.75 -7.51 -16.32
CA LEU A 88 -0.40 -8.01 -16.57
C LEU A 88 -0.09 -9.27 -15.78
N ARG A 89 -0.46 -9.32 -14.48
CA ARG A 89 -0.28 -10.51 -13.63
C ARG A 89 -1.04 -11.73 -14.15
N GLN A 90 -2.26 -11.52 -14.68
CA GLN A 90 -3.10 -12.61 -15.15
C GLN A 90 -2.69 -13.15 -16.53
N TYR A 91 -2.19 -12.30 -17.42
CA TYR A 91 -2.02 -12.63 -18.84
C TYR A 91 -0.56 -12.61 -19.33
N THR A 92 0.41 -12.46 -18.44
CA THR A 92 1.84 -12.45 -18.80
C THR A 92 2.68 -13.30 -17.84
N GLN A 93 3.97 -13.47 -18.16
CA GLN A 93 4.97 -14.12 -17.29
C GLN A 93 5.96 -13.12 -16.69
N LEU A 94 5.56 -11.84 -16.63
CA LEU A 94 6.40 -10.79 -16.08
C LEU A 94 6.63 -11.00 -14.58
N SER A 95 7.82 -10.68 -14.11
CA SER A 95 8.14 -10.59 -12.68
C SER A 95 7.34 -9.49 -11.98
N PRO A 96 7.18 -9.52 -10.64
CA PRO A 96 6.52 -8.45 -9.89
C PRO A 96 7.08 -7.06 -10.21
N ARG A 97 8.41 -6.91 -10.30
CA ARG A 97 9.07 -5.66 -10.69
C ARG A 97 8.62 -5.15 -12.05
N GLU A 98 8.61 -6.04 -13.05
CA GLU A 98 8.22 -5.71 -14.42
C GLU A 98 6.74 -5.35 -14.52
N ILE A 99 5.87 -6.06 -13.78
CA ILE A 99 4.44 -5.76 -13.67
C ILE A 99 4.24 -4.35 -13.10
N VAL A 100 4.88 -4.02 -11.97
CA VAL A 100 4.78 -2.71 -11.33
C VAL A 100 5.30 -1.61 -12.26
N ALA A 101 6.46 -1.81 -12.89
CA ALA A 101 7.04 -0.85 -13.83
C ALA A 101 6.09 -0.56 -15.00
N ALA A 102 5.55 -1.60 -15.64
CA ALA A 102 4.65 -1.45 -16.78
C ALA A 102 3.29 -0.84 -16.38
N ALA A 103 2.71 -1.27 -15.25
CA ALA A 103 1.45 -0.73 -14.75
C ALA A 103 1.56 0.77 -14.41
N MET A 104 2.66 1.18 -13.76
CA MET A 104 2.91 2.58 -13.45
C MET A 104 3.19 3.41 -14.72
N ALA A 105 3.92 2.88 -15.70
CA ALA A 105 4.14 3.54 -16.99
C ALA A 105 2.84 3.70 -17.81
N ILE A 106 1.89 2.77 -17.70
CA ILE A 106 0.54 2.92 -18.25
C ILE A 106 -0.20 4.03 -17.51
N THR A 107 -0.15 4.01 -16.17
CA THR A 107 -0.84 4.97 -15.31
C THR A 107 -0.37 6.40 -15.55
N ALA A 108 0.94 6.62 -15.70
CA ALA A 108 1.55 7.91 -16.00
C ALA A 108 1.07 8.55 -17.32
N ARG A 109 0.55 7.73 -18.25
CA ARG A 109 0.00 8.19 -19.53
C ARG A 109 -1.51 8.42 -19.50
N ILE A 110 -2.19 8.06 -18.41
CA ILE A 110 -3.65 8.14 -18.25
C ILE A 110 -4.02 9.15 -17.16
N CYS A 111 -3.41 9.04 -15.98
CA CYS A 111 -3.71 9.88 -14.84
C CYS A 111 -2.90 11.18 -14.91
N ILE A 112 -3.58 12.32 -15.01
CA ILE A 112 -2.94 13.65 -15.04
C ILE A 112 -2.17 14.00 -13.75
N TYR A 113 -2.37 13.23 -12.67
CA TYR A 113 -1.71 13.40 -11.37
C TYR A 113 -0.58 12.37 -11.15
N THR A 114 -0.23 11.56 -12.14
CA THR A 114 0.86 10.58 -12.06
C THR A 114 1.84 10.82 -13.19
N ASN A 115 3.13 10.95 -12.89
CA ASN A 115 4.18 11.15 -13.88
C ASN A 115 5.02 9.88 -14.07
N ASP A 116 6.07 9.98 -14.89
CA ASP A 116 6.99 8.89 -15.23
C ASP A 116 8.20 8.77 -14.29
N GLN A 117 8.25 9.54 -13.21
CA GLN A 117 9.28 9.43 -12.17
C GLN A 117 8.93 8.31 -11.19
N ILE A 118 9.20 7.07 -11.61
CA ILE A 118 8.79 5.86 -10.90
C ILE A 118 9.97 5.28 -10.10
N HIS A 119 9.78 5.13 -8.80
CA HIS A 119 10.68 4.40 -7.91
C HIS A 119 10.06 3.05 -7.56
N ILE A 120 10.86 1.97 -7.62
CA ILE A 120 10.41 0.61 -7.35
C ILE A 120 11.33 0.00 -6.29
N GLU A 121 10.73 -0.32 -5.15
CA GLU A 121 11.34 -1.03 -4.02
C GLU A 121 10.89 -2.49 -4.03
N GLU A 122 11.77 -3.40 -3.61
CA GLU A 122 11.52 -4.84 -3.56
C GLU A 122 12.03 -5.41 -2.25
N LEU A 123 11.31 -6.38 -1.69
CA LEU A 123 11.80 -7.17 -0.57
C LEU A 123 12.79 -8.20 -1.11
N GLU A 124 13.95 -8.34 -0.46
CA GLU A 124 14.92 -9.38 -0.81
C GLU A 124 14.31 -10.77 -0.65
N ALA A 125 14.64 -11.69 -1.56
CA ALA A 125 14.15 -13.07 -1.53
C ALA A 125 14.56 -13.81 -0.25
#